data_AF-A0A959FJI1-F1
#
_entry.id   AF-A0A959FJI1-F1
#
_cell.length_a   1.000
_cell.length_b   1.000
_cell.length_c   1.000
_cell.angle_alpha   90.00
_cell.angle_beta   90.00
_cell.angle_gamma   90.00
#
_symmetry.space_group_name_H-M   'P 1'
#
loop_
_entity.id
_entity.type
_entity.pdbx_description
1 polymer ?
#
loop_
_entity_poly.entity_id
_entity_poly.type
_entity_poly.pdbx_seq_one_letter_code
_entity_poly.pdbx_strand_id
1 'polypeptide(L)'
;KGHKKILSYPAPFVRFVNFGDSSLDFELYFWSRELLPIEDIKSDLRFIIDRRFREEHIVIPFPQRDLWIKEGGFKPPPSDSR
;
A
#
# COMPACT_ATOMS: atom_id res chain seq x y z
N LYS A 1 -15.77 3.52 15.23
CA LYS A 1 -16.19 4.89 15.64
C LYS A 1 -15.40 5.88 14.81
N GLY A 2 -16.07 6.87 14.21
CA GLY A 2 -15.43 7.88 13.36
C GLY A 2 -14.49 8.79 14.14
N HIS A 3 -13.49 9.34 13.46
CA HIS A 3 -12.55 10.30 14.03
C HIS A 3 -13.27 11.63 14.32
N LYS A 4 -13.14 12.19 15.53
CA LYS A 4 -13.94 13.35 16.00
C LYS A 4 -13.82 14.60 15.12
N LYS A 5 -12.73 14.72 14.37
CA LYS A 5 -12.41 15.86 13.49
C LYS A 5 -12.87 15.68 12.03
N ILE A 6 -13.59 14.59 11.74
CA ILE A 6 -14.16 14.33 10.41
C ILE A 6 -15.64 14.68 10.40
N LEU A 7 -16.06 15.40 9.36
CA LEU A 7 -17.45 15.75 9.16
C LEU A 7 -18.27 14.52 8.77
N SER A 8 -19.49 14.44 9.30
CA SER A 8 -20.49 13.45 8.89
C SER A 8 -21.21 13.85 7.60
N TYR A 9 -21.21 15.15 7.25
CA TYR A 9 -21.78 15.68 6.03
C TYR A 9 -20.84 16.75 5.42
N PRO A 10 -20.37 16.59 4.17
CA PRO A 10 -20.56 15.43 3.30
C PRO A 10 -20.02 14.13 3.92
N ALA A 11 -20.68 13.00 3.65
CA ALA A 11 -20.32 11.73 4.26
C ALA A 11 -19.02 11.18 3.66
N PRO A 12 -18.03 10.78 4.50
CA PRO A 12 -16.79 10.19 4.01
C PRO A 12 -17.07 8.89 3.27
N PHE A 13 -16.28 8.61 2.24
CA PHE A 13 -16.46 7.43 1.41
C PHE A 13 -15.12 6.96 0.85
N VAL A 14 -15.08 5.68 0.46
CA VAL A 14 -13.90 5.05 -0.13
C VAL A 14 -14.17 4.78 -1.60
N ARG A 15 -13.20 5.06 -2.47
CA ARG A 15 -13.20 4.63 -3.87
C ARG A 15 -12.20 3.49 -4.04
N PHE A 16 -12.61 2.45 -4.76
CA PHE A 16 -11.67 1.52 -5.37
C PHE A 16 -11.28 2.10 -6.72
N VAL A 17 -10.01 2.48 -6.85
CA VAL A 17 -9.52 3.33 -7.94
C VAL A 17 -8.92 2.50 -9.06
N ASN A 18 -8.12 1.49 -8.72
CA ASN A 18 -7.44 0.69 -9.72
C ASN A 18 -6.98 -0.67 -9.18
N PHE A 19 -6.69 -1.59 -10.10
CA PHE A 19 -5.79 -2.72 -9.86
C PHE A 19 -4.36 -2.25 -10.11
N GLY A 20 -3.55 -2.16 -9.06
CA GLY A 20 -2.12 -1.89 -9.17
C GLY A 20 -1.33 -3.15 -9.49
N ASP A 21 -0.05 -3.01 -9.85
CA ASP A 21 0.81 -4.13 -10.27
C ASP A 21 0.90 -5.28 -9.25
N SER A 22 0.71 -4.98 -7.97
CA SER A 22 0.63 -5.98 -6.89
C SER A 22 -0.30 -5.51 -5.76
N SER A 23 -1.31 -4.68 -6.05
CA SER A 23 -2.16 -4.04 -5.04
C SER A 23 -3.60 -3.81 -5.54
N LEU A 24 -4.52 -3.65 -4.60
CA LEU A 24 -5.82 -3.04 -4.84
C LEU A 24 -5.73 -1.59 -4.33
N ASP A 25 -5.91 -0.61 -5.21
CA ASP A 25 -5.68 0.78 -4.88
C ASP A 25 -6.99 1.45 -4.45
N PHE A 26 -7.01 1.95 -3.21
CA PHE A 26 -8.17 2.62 -2.63
C PHE A 26 -7.85 4.06 -2.22
N GLU A 27 -8.83 4.95 -2.38
CA GLU A 27 -8.76 6.33 -1.90
C GLU A 27 -9.86 6.59 -0.87
N LEU A 28 -9.48 7.15 0.28
CA LEU A 28 -10.42 7.61 1.31
C LEU A 28 -10.66 9.11 1.16
N TYR A 29 -11.91 9.48 0.87
CA TYR A 29 -12.37 10.85 0.84
C TYR A 29 -13.06 11.20 2.15
N PHE A 30 -12.63 12.30 2.77
CA PHE A 30 -13.22 12.83 4.00
C PHE A 30 -13.08 14.35 4.04
N TRP A 31 -13.88 14.98 4.90
CA TRP A 31 -13.86 16.43 5.09
C TRP A 31 -13.58 16.77 6.55
N SER A 32 -12.83 17.85 6.76
CA SER A 32 -12.46 18.37 8.08
C SER A 32 -12.49 19.90 8.02
N ARG A 33 -12.86 20.55 9.12
CA ARG A 33 -12.70 22.02 9.29
C ARG A 33 -11.33 22.39 9.86
N GLU A 34 -10.59 21.40 10.34
CA GLU A 34 -9.30 21.55 10.98
C GLU A 34 -8.20 21.54 9.91
N LEU A 35 -7.78 22.74 9.48
CA LEU A 35 -6.73 22.91 8.47
C LEU A 35 -5.33 22.68 9.04
N LEU A 36 -5.03 23.26 10.21
CA LEU A 36 -3.68 23.20 10.80
C LEU A 36 -3.27 21.76 11.18
N PRO A 37 -4.11 20.95 11.87
CA PRO A 37 -3.75 19.59 12.24
C PRO A 37 -4.20 18.55 11.20
N ILE A 38 -4.40 18.95 9.94
CA ILE A 38 -4.96 18.02 8.93
C ILE A 38 -4.07 16.81 8.70
N GLU A 39 -2.74 16.98 8.77
CA GLU A 39 -1.79 15.88 8.62
C GLU A 39 -1.83 14.92 9.81
N ASP A 40 -2.03 15.42 11.04
CA ASP A 40 -2.22 14.59 12.22
C ASP A 40 -3.48 13.74 12.09
N ILE A 41 -4.58 14.34 11.61
CA ILE A 41 -5.85 13.62 11.37
C ILE A 41 -5.66 12.51 10.33
N LYS A 42 -4.93 12.80 9.23
CA LYS A 42 -4.62 11.78 8.22
C LYS A 42 -3.75 10.67 8.80
N SER A 43 -2.78 11.01 9.65
CA SER A 43 -1.93 10.03 10.34
C SER A 43 -2.74 9.11 11.25
N ASP A 44 -3.59 9.68 12.10
CA ASP A 44 -4.50 8.94 12.98
C ASP A 44 -5.40 7.98 12.21
N LEU A 45 -5.95 8.43 11.08
CA LEU A 45 -6.73 7.56 10.18
C LEU A 45 -5.92 6.39 9.64
N ARG A 46 -4.67 6.62 9.20
CA ARG A 46 -3.81 5.54 8.69
C ARG A 46 -3.48 4.52 9.77
N PHE A 47 -3.21 4.96 11.00
CA PHE A 47 -3.00 4.05 12.14
C PHE A 47 -4.25 3.23 12.48
N ILE A 48 -5.44 3.85 12.43
CA ILE A 48 -6.71 3.13 12.63
C ILE A 48 -6.91 2.08 11.54
N ILE A 49 -6.65 2.43 10.27
CA ILE A 49 -6.77 1.50 9.13
C ILE A 49 -5.78 0.35 9.25
N ASP A 50 -4.49 0.62 9.50
CA ASP A 50 -3.46 -0.42 9.68
C ASP A 50 -3.82 -1.37 10.82
N ARG A 51 -4.24 -0.83 11.98
CA ARG A 51 -4.66 -1.65 13.12
C ARG A 51 -5.83 -2.56 12.74
N ARG A 52 -6.84 -2.03 12.07
CA ARG A 52 -8.01 -2.82 11.61
C ARG A 52 -7.62 -3.88 10.60
N PHE A 53 -6.73 -3.57 9.65
CA PHE A 53 -6.26 -4.54 8.67
C PHE A 53 -5.54 -5.70 9.36
N ARG A 54 -4.71 -5.43 10.38
CA ARG A 54 -4.07 -6.48 11.18
C ARG A 54 -5.06 -7.32 11.97
N GLU A 55 -6.04 -6.69 12.62
CA GLU A 55 -7.12 -7.36 13.37
C GLU A 55 -7.93 -8.32 12.47
N GLU A 56 -8.18 -7.92 11.22
CA GLU A 56 -8.97 -8.68 10.24
C GLU A 56 -8.09 -9.57 9.32
N HIS A 57 -6.81 -9.73 9.66
CA HIS A 57 -5.84 -10.53 8.88
C HIS A 57 -5.70 -10.12 7.39
N ILE A 58 -5.93 -8.85 7.08
CA ILE A 58 -5.70 -8.26 5.76
C ILE A 58 -4.20 -7.95 5.62
N VAL A 59 -3.54 -8.65 4.71
CA VAL A 59 -2.11 -8.45 4.41
C VAL A 59 -1.95 -7.36 3.37
N ILE A 60 -1.12 -6.35 3.67
CA ILE A 60 -0.71 -5.34 2.68
C ILE A 60 0.39 -5.95 1.81
N PRO A 61 0.17 -6.13 0.50
CA PRO A 61 1.14 -6.78 -0.37
C PRO A 61 2.36 -5.87 -0.58
N PHE A 62 3.55 -6.46 -0.50
CA PHE A 62 4.76 -5.87 -1.07
C PHE A 62 4.86 -6.24 -2.56
N PRO A 63 5.55 -5.43 -3.39
CA PRO A 63 5.78 -5.76 -4.78
C PRO A 63 6.36 -7.17 -4.91
N GLN A 64 5.66 -8.04 -5.63
CA GLN A 64 6.12 -9.41 -5.87
C GLN A 64 6.96 -9.43 -7.14
N ARG A 65 8.06 -10.19 -7.13
CA ARG A 65 8.93 -10.40 -8.29
C ARG A 65 9.18 -11.88 -8.48
N ASP A 66 8.82 -12.37 -9.65
CA ASP A 66 9.16 -13.72 -10.07
C ASP A 66 10.56 -13.74 -10.69
N LEU A 67 11.45 -14.55 -10.13
CA LEU A 67 12.79 -14.77 -10.67
C LEU A 67 12.79 -16.03 -11.55
N TRP A 68 12.83 -15.82 -12.86
CA TRP A 68 13.00 -16.91 -13.83
C TRP A 68 14.49 -17.16 -14.09
N ILE A 69 15.06 -18.14 -13.41
CA ILE A 69 16.46 -18.55 -13.64
C ILE A 69 16.48 -19.51 -14.83
N LYS A 70 17.11 -19.10 -15.93
CA LYS A 70 17.48 -20.00 -17.02
C LYS A 70 18.85 -20.57 -16.71
N GLU A 71 19.00 -21.90 -16.70
CA GLU A 71 20.32 -22.54 -16.69
C GLU A 71 21.03 -22.27 -18.02
N GLY A 72 21.62 -21.09 -18.13
CA GLY A 72 22.67 -20.82 -19.10
C GLY A 72 23.96 -21.39 -18.53
N GLY A 73 24.31 -22.62 -18.90
CA GLY A 73 25.58 -23.22 -18.55
C GLY A 73 26.72 -22.30 -18.99
N PHE A 74 27.32 -21.58 -18.05
CA PHE A 74 28.55 -20.84 -18.29
C PHE A 74 29.62 -21.87 -18.66
N LYS A 75 29.94 -21.99 -19.94
CA LYS A 75 31.09 -22.75 -20.40
C LYS A 75 32.28 -21.79 -20.38
N PRO A 76 33.20 -21.89 -19.40
CA PRO A 76 34.38 -21.03 -19.42
C PRO A 76 35.12 -21.24 -20.75
N PRO A 77 35.70 -20.16 -21.34
CA PRO A 77 36.56 -20.32 -22.50
C PRO A 77 37.69 -21.29 -22.15
N PRO A 78 38.13 -22.15 -23.10
CA PRO A 78 39.27 -23.03 -22.86
C PRO A 78 40.44 -22.19 -22.35
N SER A 79 41.02 -22.59 -21.22
CA SER A 79 42.26 -21.99 -20.75
C SER A 79 43.31 -22.22 -21.82
N ASP A 80 43.73 -21.15 -22.49
CA ASP A 80 44.82 -21.19 -23.45
C ASP A 80 46.11 -21.48 -22.68
N SER A 81 46.45 -22.77 -22.60
CA SER A 81 47.75 -23.23 -22.14
C SER A 81 48.73 -23.02 -23.28
N ARG A 82 49.48 -21.92 -23.18
CA ARG A 82 50.76 -21.76 -23.89
C ARG A 82 51.63 -23.00 -23.80
#